data_AF-A0A353Q0F0-F1
#
_entry.id   AF-A0A353Q0F0-F1
#
_cell.length_a   1.000
_cell.length_b   1.000
_cell.length_c   1.000
_cell.angle_alpha   90.00
_cell.angle_beta   90.00
_cell.angle_gamma   90.00
#
_symmetry.space_group_name_H-M   'P 1'
#
loop_
_entity.id
_entity.type
_entity.pdbx_description
1 polymer ?
#
loop_
_entity_poly.entity_id
_entity_poly.type
_entity_poly.pdbx_seq_one_letter_code
_entity_poly.pdbx_strand_id
1 'polypeptide(L)'
;MLSGVEVFNGSTTPHHNLYDYALATELGLPPFGASDAHVTEKIGTYATVFEDGIKNERDFLDCINSKNLCPAVLKNGIYEKINIFDTKL
;
A
#
# COMPACT_ATOMS: atom_id res chain seq x y z
N MET A 1 19.41 -1.94 4.59
CA MET A 1 18.25 -2.78 4.93
C MET A 1 17.05 -2.25 4.15
N LEU A 2 16.12 -3.10 3.72
CA LEU A 2 14.94 -2.69 2.96
C LEU A 2 13.91 -2.03 3.90
N SER A 3 13.34 -0.89 3.49
CA SER A 3 12.41 -0.10 4.33
C SER A 3 10.92 -0.37 4.05
N GLY A 4 10.58 -1.17 3.04
CA GLY A 4 9.22 -1.52 2.67
C GLY A 4 9.15 -2.16 1.27
N VAL A 5 7.95 -2.61 0.90
CA VAL A 5 7.69 -3.32 -0.37
C VAL A 5 6.46 -2.71 -1.02
N GLU A 6 6.51 -2.48 -2.33
CA GLU A 6 5.30 -2.22 -3.11
C GLU A 6 4.57 -3.54 -3.35
N VAL A 7 3.45 -3.73 -2.67
CA VAL A 7 2.67 -4.97 -2.66
C VAL A 7 1.39 -4.85 -3.50
N PHE A 8 1.00 -3.62 -3.87
CA PHE A 8 -0.08 -3.38 -4.82
C PHE A 8 0.34 -2.37 -5.87
N ASN A 9 0.82 -2.87 -7.00
CA ASN A 9 1.19 -2.08 -8.16
C ASN A 9 0.11 -2.20 -9.25
N GLY A 10 -0.33 -1.06 -9.83
CA GLY A 10 -1.41 -1.01 -10.82
C GLY A 10 -1.10 -1.62 -12.19
N SER A 11 0.19 -1.88 -12.45
CA SER A 11 0.73 -2.56 -13.63
C SER A 11 1.05 -4.04 -13.36
N THR A 12 0.82 -4.52 -12.14
CA THR A 12 1.06 -5.91 -11.72
C THR A 12 -0.24 -6.72 -11.66
N THR A 13 -0.16 -8.03 -11.93
CA THR A 13 -1.34 -8.90 -11.87
C THR A 13 -1.86 -9.04 -10.43
N PRO A 14 -3.18 -9.20 -10.20
CA PRO A 14 -3.73 -9.30 -8.85
C PRO A 14 -3.13 -10.44 -8.02
N HIS A 15 -2.79 -11.57 -8.64
CA HIS A 15 -2.15 -12.71 -7.97
C HIS A 15 -0.75 -12.35 -7.42
N HIS A 16 0.08 -11.66 -8.21
CA HIS A 16 1.40 -11.24 -7.75
C HIS A 16 1.31 -10.20 -6.63
N ASN A 17 0.39 -9.23 -6.74
CA ASN A 17 0.14 -8.28 -5.66
C ASN A 17 -0.22 -8.98 -4.33
N LEU A 18 -1.10 -9.99 -4.38
CA LEU A 18 -1.45 -10.78 -3.19
C LEU A 18 -0.27 -11.58 -2.62
N TYR A 19 0.55 -12.16 -3.50
CA TYR A 19 1.77 -12.87 -3.09
C TYR A 19 2.76 -11.92 -2.39
N ASP A 20 3.00 -10.75 -2.97
CA ASP A 20 3.89 -9.74 -2.40
C ASP A 20 3.35 -9.21 -1.07
N TYR A 21 2.03 -9.01 -0.95
CA TYR A 21 1.37 -8.62 0.30
C TYR A 21 1.57 -9.66 1.42
N ALA A 22 1.41 -10.95 1.09
CA ALA A 22 1.63 -12.03 2.05
C ALA A 22 3.10 -12.08 2.50
N LEU A 23 4.05 -11.99 1.56
CA LEU A 23 5.48 -12.03 1.86
C LEU A 23 5.94 -10.80 2.67
N ALA A 24 5.49 -9.59 2.31
CA ALA A 24 5.81 -8.38 3.06
C ALA A 24 5.26 -8.45 4.50
N THR A 25 4.08 -9.04 4.68
CA THR A 25 3.50 -9.28 6.00
C THR A 25 4.34 -10.26 6.81
N GLU A 26 4.75 -11.38 6.22
CA GLU A 26 5.60 -12.39 6.88
C GLU A 26 6.96 -11.79 7.30
N LEU A 27 7.55 -10.95 6.45
CA LEU A 27 8.81 -10.25 6.72
C LEU A 27 8.64 -9.03 7.64
N GLY A 28 7.41 -8.66 7.99
CA GLY A 28 7.11 -7.47 8.77
C GLY A 28 7.57 -6.17 8.11
N LEU A 29 7.48 -6.08 6.78
CA LEU A 29 7.86 -4.89 6.01
C LEU A 29 6.63 -4.01 5.72
N PRO A 30 6.77 -2.67 5.74
CA PRO A 30 5.68 -1.77 5.37
C PRO A 30 5.10 -2.06 3.98
N PRO A 31 3.78 -2.27 3.86
CA PRO A 31 3.11 -2.61 2.60
C PRO A 31 2.64 -1.36 1.84
N PHE A 32 3.30 -1.01 0.75
CA PHE A 32 2.95 0.13 -0.11
C PHE A 32 2.05 -0.27 -1.29
N GLY A 33 1.23 0.68 -1.73
CA GLY A 33 0.49 0.57 -3.00
C GLY A 33 0.64 1.84 -3.84
N ALA A 34 0.80 1.67 -5.15
CA ALA A 34 0.82 2.77 -6.11
C ALA A 34 0.26 2.33 -7.49
N SER A 35 -0.14 3.32 -8.28
CA SER A 35 -0.78 3.06 -9.56
C SER A 35 0.18 2.64 -10.67
N ASP A 36 1.43 3.11 -10.62
CA ASP A 36 2.45 2.93 -11.67
C ASP A 36 1.87 3.14 -13.10
N ALA A 37 1.12 4.23 -13.25
CA ALA A 37 0.22 4.43 -14.36
C ALA A 37 0.96 4.97 -15.58
N HIS A 38 0.87 4.23 -16.69
CA HIS A 38 1.36 4.65 -18.00
C HIS A 38 0.22 5.13 -18.92
N VAL A 39 -1.02 4.97 -18.48
CA VAL A 39 -2.26 5.39 -19.16
C VAL A 39 -3.25 5.97 -18.16
N THR A 40 -4.14 6.85 -18.61
CA THR A 40 -5.04 7.62 -17.76
C THR A 40 -5.97 6.74 -16.92
N GLU A 41 -6.43 5.62 -17.47
CA GLU A 41 -7.36 4.69 -16.82
C GLU A 41 -6.73 3.98 -15.61
N LYS A 42 -5.40 3.98 -15.53
CA LYS A 42 -4.64 3.36 -14.43
C LYS A 42 -4.36 4.32 -13.29
N ILE A 43 -4.54 5.62 -13.47
CA ILE A 43 -4.26 6.62 -12.43
C ILE A 43 -5.05 6.31 -11.16
N GLY A 44 -4.34 6.23 -10.04
CA GLY A 44 -4.96 5.99 -8.73
C GLY A 44 -5.49 4.58 -8.50
N THR A 45 -5.23 3.60 -9.39
CA THR A 45 -5.67 2.20 -9.20
C THR A 45 -5.35 1.70 -7.78
N TYR A 46 -4.13 1.97 -7.32
CA TYR A 46 -3.72 1.78 -5.94
C TYR A 46 -3.05 3.05 -5.40
N ALA A 47 -3.14 3.21 -4.08
CA ALA A 47 -2.48 4.25 -3.32
C ALA A 47 -2.01 3.71 -1.97
N THR A 48 -1.23 4.49 -1.24
CA THR A 48 -0.84 4.20 0.14
C THR A 48 -1.58 5.16 1.07
N VAL A 49 -2.24 4.60 2.08
CA VAL A 49 -2.85 5.37 3.16
C VAL A 49 -1.87 5.45 4.32
N PHE A 50 -1.59 6.67 4.77
CA PHE A 50 -0.81 6.96 5.97
C PHE A 50 -1.77 7.36 7.07
N GLU A 51 -1.90 6.53 8.10
CA GLU A 51 -2.96 6.69 9.12
C GLU A 51 -2.81 7.99 9.92
N ASP A 52 -1.57 8.40 10.19
CA ASP A 52 -1.27 9.62 10.94
C ASP A 52 -1.24 10.89 10.05
N GLY A 53 -1.42 10.73 8.74
CA GLY A 53 -1.24 11.78 7.73
C GLY A 53 0.23 12.20 7.56
N ILE A 54 0.51 12.95 6.50
CA ILE A 54 1.86 13.46 6.19
C ILE A 54 1.77 14.95 5.93
N LYS A 55 2.51 15.75 6.70
CA LYS A 55 2.68 17.19 6.46
C LYS A 55 4.08 17.53 6.00
N ASN A 56 5.06 16.71 6.37
CA ASN A 56 6.47 16.89 6.06
C ASN A 56 7.20 15.54 5.96
N GLU A 57 8.48 15.58 5.57
CA GLU A 57 9.32 14.39 5.41
C GLU A 57 9.48 13.57 6.71
N ARG A 58 9.54 14.22 7.87
CA ARG A 58 9.69 13.53 9.16
C ARG A 58 8.48 12.65 9.45
N ASP A 59 7.28 13.15 9.19
CA ASP A 59 6.03 12.39 9.36
C ASP A 59 6.03 11.13 8.46
N PHE A 60 6.53 11.26 7.23
CA PHE A 60 6.66 10.14 6.29
C PHE A 60 7.63 9.09 6.82
N LEU A 61 8.81 9.49 7.28
CA LEU A 61 9.78 8.57 7.88
C LEU A 61 9.23 7.89 9.13
N ASP A 62 8.49 8.61 9.96
CA ASP A 62 7.88 8.06 11.17
C ASP A 62 6.80 7.03 10.86
N CYS A 63 5.95 7.26 9.84
CA CYS A 63 4.97 6.27 9.36
C CYS A 63 5.65 4.99 8.85
N ILE A 64 6.77 5.10 8.16
CA ILE A 64 7.54 3.94 7.67
C ILE A 64 8.13 3.15 8.84
N ASN A 65 8.76 3.85 9.78
CA ASN A 65 9.40 3.23 10.94
C ASN A 65 8.38 2.57 11.87
N SER A 66 7.21 3.17 12.06
CA SER A 66 6.10 2.62 12.83
C SER A 66 5.30 1.56 12.08
N LYS A 67 5.50 1.45 10.77
CA LYS A 67 4.74 0.57 9.85
C LYS A 67 3.23 0.88 9.86
N ASN A 68 2.86 2.12 10.18
CA ASN A 68 1.48 2.58 10.30
C ASN A 68 0.93 3.08 8.96
N LEU A 69 0.95 2.20 7.97
CA LEU A 69 0.48 2.47 6.61
C LEU A 69 -0.11 1.21 5.99
N CYS A 70 -1.02 1.39 5.03
CA CYS A 70 -1.60 0.28 4.28
C CYS A 70 -1.85 0.66 2.81
N PRO A 71 -1.83 -0.33 1.90
CA PRO A 71 -2.26 -0.09 0.53
C PRO A 71 -3.78 0.11 0.48
N ALA A 72 -4.26 0.83 -0.53
CA ALA A 72 -5.67 1.04 -0.80
C ALA A 72 -5.96 0.93 -2.30
N VAL A 73 -7.18 0.52 -2.66
CA VAL A 73 -7.65 0.41 -4.03
C VAL A 73 -8.74 1.44 -4.30
N LEU A 74 -8.69 2.09 -5.46
CA LEU A 74 -9.76 2.99 -5.91
C LEU A 74 -10.93 2.18 -6.48
N LYS A 75 -12.10 2.29 -5.85
CA LYS A 75 -13.35 1.68 -6.31
C LYS A 75 -14.47 2.69 -6.24
N ASN A 76 -15.21 2.85 -7.34
CA ASN A 76 -16.35 3.77 -7.41
C ASN A 76 -16.03 5.20 -6.92
N GLY A 77 -14.80 5.68 -7.20
CA GLY A 77 -14.34 7.01 -6.80
C GLY A 77 -13.89 7.13 -5.34
N ILE A 78 -13.85 6.04 -4.58
CA ILE A 78 -13.45 6.02 -3.16
C ILE A 78 -12.27 5.05 -2.97
N TYR A 79 -11.32 5.43 -2.13
CA TYR A 79 -10.23 4.53 -1.73
C TYR A 79 -10.68 3.61 -0.60
N GLU A 80 -10.61 2.30 -0.84
CA GLU A 80 -10.82 1.26 0.16
C GLU A 80 -9.46 0.72 0.63
N LYS A 81 -9.21 0.74 1.95
CA LYS A 81 -8.00 0.15 2.56
C LYS A 81 -7.95 -1.35 2.33
N ILE A 82 -6.77 -1.88 2.07
CA ILE A 82 -6.52 -3.32 1.90
C ILE A 82 -5.80 -3.83 3.16
N ASN A 83 -6.58 -4.44 4.05
CA ASN A 83 -6.10 -5.08 5.27
C ASN A 83 -6.56 -6.53 5.31
N ILE A 84 -5.86 -7.40 4.57
CA ILE A 84 -6.28 -8.81 4.40
C ILE A 84 -6.09 -9.61 5.70
N PHE A 85 -5.15 -9.19 6.55
CA PHE A 85 -4.83 -9.86 7.82
C PHE A 85 -5.45 -9.21 9.05
N ASP A 86 -6.14 -8.06 8.91
CA ASP A 86 -6.90 -7.45 10.00
C ASP A 86 -8.30 -8.07 10.06
N THR A 87 -8.35 -9.38 10.35
CA THR A 87 -9.59 -10.07 10.68
C THR A 87 -9.91 -9.81 12.14
N LYS A 88 -10.45 -8.63 12.45
CA LYS A 88 -11.26 -8.49 13.66
C LYS A 88 -12.50 -9.35 13.48
N LEU A 89 -12.49 -10.54 14.09
CA LEU A 89 -13.70 -11.27 14.47
C LEU A 89 -14.42 -10.51 15.59
#